data_AF-A0A941PH65-F1
#
_entry.id   AF-A0A941PH65-F1
#
_cell.length_a   1.000
_cell.length_b   1.000
_cell.length_c   1.000
_cell.angle_alpha   90.00
_cell.angle_beta   90.00
_cell.angle_gamma   90.00
#
_symmetry.space_group_name_H-M   'P 1'
#
loop_
_entity.id
_entity.type
_entity.pdbx_description
1 polymer ?
#
loop_
_entity_poly.entity_id
_entity_poly.type
_entity_poly.pdbx_seq_one_letter_code
_entity_poly.pdbx_strand_id
1 'polypeptide(L)'
;MSEGRLAMSQKERLRQAILSGVKEEKLSLVEASKKLKISYRQVKRLYKRYCAQGDGGLIHGNCGKASHRAYSERYKEAVLERYRSRYEGFGPVLACEKLASEGYGLSDETLRLWLIAEGLWEKKRSQ
;
A
#
# COMPACT_ATOMS: atom_id res chain seq x y z
N MET A 1 -15.74 -14.08 -22.16
CA MET A 1 -14.51 -13.54 -21.53
C MET A 1 -14.93 -12.94 -20.20
N SER A 2 -14.45 -13.46 -19.07
CA SER A 2 -14.91 -12.99 -17.75
C SER A 2 -14.39 -11.58 -17.48
N GLU A 3 -15.29 -10.59 -17.45
CA GLU A 3 -15.00 -9.23 -17.00
C GLU A 3 -14.77 -9.23 -15.48
N GLY A 4 -13.54 -9.57 -15.08
CA GLY A 4 -13.10 -9.39 -13.70
C GLY A 4 -12.77 -7.93 -13.43
N ARG A 5 -13.29 -7.36 -12.34
CA ARG A 5 -12.85 -6.04 -11.86
C ARG A 5 -11.42 -6.16 -11.32
N LEU A 6 -10.47 -5.47 -11.97
CA LEU A 6 -9.09 -5.37 -11.52
C LEU A 6 -8.85 -4.03 -10.82
N ALA A 7 -8.44 -4.08 -9.55
CA ALA A 7 -7.98 -2.89 -8.83
C ALA A 7 -6.56 -2.54 -9.30
N MET A 8 -6.41 -1.37 -9.92
CA MET A 8 -5.13 -0.88 -10.44
C MET A 8 -4.86 0.51 -9.87
N SER A 9 -3.62 0.74 -9.44
CA SER A 9 -3.11 2.08 -9.20
C SER A 9 -3.10 2.89 -10.50
N GLN A 10 -3.09 4.22 -10.39
CA GLN A 10 -2.99 5.11 -11.55
C GLN A 10 -1.77 4.81 -12.42
N LYS A 11 -0.65 4.43 -11.78
CA LYS A 11 0.60 4.04 -12.46
C LYS A 11 0.43 2.78 -13.31
N GLU A 12 -0.31 1.79 -12.81
CA GLU A 12 -0.56 0.53 -13.53
C GLU A 12 -1.52 0.76 -14.69
N ARG A 13 -2.55 1.60 -14.50
CA ARG A 13 -3.44 2.02 -15.60
C ARG A 13 -2.71 2.77 -16.70
N LEU A 14 -1.79 3.67 -16.35
CA LEU A 14 -0.95 4.36 -17.34
C LEU A 14 -0.08 3.39 -18.15
N ARG A 15 0.49 2.38 -17.47
CA ARG A 15 1.29 1.33 -18.14
C ARG A 15 0.43 0.52 -19.09
N GLN A 16 -0.79 0.17 -18.71
CA GLN A 16 -1.73 -0.54 -19.57
C GLN A 16 -1.99 0.25 -20.86
N ALA A 17 -2.36 1.54 -20.74
CA ALA A 17 -2.66 2.38 -21.90
C ALA A 17 -1.46 2.57 -22.85
N ILE A 18 -0.24 2.63 -22.32
CA ILE A 18 0.96 2.77 -23.15
C ILE A 18 1.33 1.42 -23.80
N LEU A 19 1.23 0.32 -23.08
CA LEU A 19 1.60 -1.01 -23.57
C LEU A 19 0.55 -1.62 -24.51
N SER A 20 -0.72 -1.22 -24.41
CA SER A 20 -1.72 -1.54 -25.43
C SER A 20 -1.36 -0.93 -26.78
N GLY A 21 -0.89 0.33 -26.79
CA GLY A 21 -0.35 0.96 -28.00
C GLY A 21 0.88 0.24 -28.58
N VAL A 22 1.72 -0.37 -27.74
CA VAL A 22 2.83 -1.23 -28.21
C VAL A 22 2.30 -2.54 -28.81
N LYS A 23 1.29 -3.14 -28.18
CA LYS A 23 0.65 -4.38 -28.66
C LYS A 23 -0.07 -4.17 -30.00
N GLU A 24 -0.62 -3.00 -30.22
CA GLU A 24 -1.26 -2.56 -31.48
C GLU A 24 -0.25 -2.07 -32.52
N GLU A 25 1.06 -2.20 -32.29
CA GLU A 25 2.16 -1.74 -33.16
C GLU A 25 2.16 -0.22 -33.46
N LYS A 26 1.37 0.56 -32.73
CA LYS A 26 1.30 2.03 -32.82
C LYS A 26 2.42 2.73 -32.06
N LEU A 27 3.15 2.00 -31.22
CA LEU A 27 4.18 2.55 -30.36
C LEU A 27 5.34 1.56 -30.22
N SER A 28 6.57 2.05 -30.31
CA SER A 28 7.74 1.23 -30.02
C SER A 28 7.99 1.07 -28.51
N LEU A 29 8.70 0.02 -28.12
CA LEU A 29 9.17 -0.17 -26.74
C LEU A 29 10.10 0.97 -26.26
N VAL A 30 10.82 1.60 -27.19
CA VAL A 30 11.70 2.75 -26.90
C VAL A 30 10.86 3.98 -26.56
N GLU A 31 9.83 4.28 -27.34
CA GLU A 31 8.91 5.38 -27.04
C GLU A 31 8.12 5.14 -25.75
N ALA A 32 7.68 3.90 -25.52
CA ALA A 32 7.06 3.51 -24.26
C ALA A 32 7.98 3.78 -23.06
N SER A 33 9.29 3.53 -23.18
CA SER A 33 10.26 3.82 -22.12
C SER A 33 10.38 5.32 -21.81
N LYS A 34 10.33 6.15 -22.85
CA LYS A 34 10.33 7.62 -22.70
C LYS A 34 9.06 8.10 -22.02
N LYS A 35 7.89 7.64 -22.48
CA LYS A 35 6.57 8.00 -21.91
C LYS A 35 6.42 7.55 -20.46
N LEU A 36 6.88 6.34 -20.14
CA LEU A 36 6.81 5.79 -18.77
C LEU A 36 7.94 6.27 -17.85
N LYS A 37 8.95 6.97 -18.39
CA LYS A 37 10.16 7.40 -17.66
C LYS A 37 10.84 6.26 -16.90
N ILE A 38 10.92 5.08 -17.53
CA ILE A 38 11.61 3.90 -16.99
C ILE A 38 12.54 3.31 -18.04
N SER A 39 13.51 2.49 -17.63
CA SER A 39 14.47 1.92 -18.58
C SER A 39 13.79 1.01 -19.60
N TYR A 40 14.36 0.94 -20.80
CA TYR A 40 13.92 0.02 -21.86
C TYR A 40 13.82 -1.43 -21.37
N ARG A 41 14.79 -1.90 -20.56
CA ARG A 41 14.77 -3.25 -19.97
C ARG A 41 13.54 -3.46 -19.07
N GLN A 42 13.15 -2.47 -18.28
CA GLN A 42 11.94 -2.54 -17.44
C GLN A 42 10.68 -2.59 -18.30
N VAL A 43 10.58 -1.76 -19.35
CA VAL A 43 9.45 -1.80 -20.29
C VAL A 43 9.36 -3.16 -20.97
N LYS A 44 10.47 -3.70 -21.47
CA LYS A 44 10.50 -5.02 -22.12
C LYS A 44 10.01 -6.13 -21.18
N ARG A 45 10.43 -6.11 -19.91
CA ARG A 45 9.94 -7.07 -18.89
C ARG A 45 8.46 -6.89 -18.59
N LEU A 46 7.97 -5.64 -18.49
CA LEU A 46 6.55 -5.34 -18.31
C LEU A 46 5.72 -5.84 -19.50
N TYR A 47 6.16 -5.55 -20.72
CA TYR A 47 5.51 -6.00 -21.95
C TYR A 47 5.45 -7.53 -22.04
N LYS A 48 6.54 -8.24 -21.73
CA LYS A 48 6.54 -9.71 -21.69
C LYS A 48 5.48 -10.26 -20.72
N ARG A 49 5.35 -9.66 -19.52
CA ARG A 49 4.31 -10.07 -18.55
C ARG A 49 2.92 -9.74 -19.04
N TYR A 50 2.73 -8.56 -19.63
CA TYR A 50 1.47 -8.13 -20.23
C TYR A 50 1.00 -9.07 -21.34
N CYS A 51 1.90 -9.51 -22.22
CA CYS A 51 1.56 -10.47 -23.26
C CYS A 51 1.17 -11.85 -22.70
N ALA A 52 1.77 -12.27 -21.58
CA ALA A 52 1.50 -13.58 -20.98
C ALA A 52 0.25 -13.59 -20.09
N GLN A 53 -0.06 -12.50 -19.40
CA GLN A 53 -1.05 -12.45 -18.32
C GLN A 53 -2.13 -11.37 -18.52
N GLY A 54 -2.10 -10.65 -19.64
CA GLY A 54 -2.97 -9.51 -19.89
C GLY A 54 -2.77 -8.41 -18.84
N ASP A 55 -3.86 -7.68 -18.54
CA ASP A 55 -3.86 -6.59 -17.56
C ASP A 55 -3.40 -7.04 -16.16
N GLY A 56 -3.68 -8.30 -15.79
CA GLY A 56 -3.25 -8.89 -14.52
C GLY A 56 -1.73 -8.91 -14.35
N GLY A 57 -0.96 -9.03 -15.44
CA GLY A 57 0.51 -9.00 -15.39
C GLY A 57 1.12 -7.63 -15.12
N LEU A 58 0.31 -6.57 -15.22
CA LEU A 58 0.73 -5.19 -14.92
C LEU A 58 0.47 -4.80 -13.47
N ILE A 59 -0.42 -5.53 -12.79
CA ILE A 59 -0.72 -5.32 -11.38
C ILE A 59 0.47 -5.73 -10.54
N HIS A 60 0.83 -4.90 -9.57
CA HIS A 60 1.83 -5.21 -8.58
C HIS A 60 1.37 -6.41 -7.75
N GLY A 61 2.22 -7.41 -7.55
CA GLY A 61 1.84 -8.67 -6.88
C GLY A 61 1.33 -8.52 -5.44
N ASN A 62 1.64 -7.37 -4.80
CA ASN A 62 1.13 -7.00 -3.47
C ASN A 62 -0.05 -6.03 -3.52
N CYS A 63 -0.54 -5.64 -4.69
CA CYS A 63 -1.75 -4.82 -4.79
C CYS A 63 -2.92 -5.59 -4.16
N GLY A 64 -3.61 -4.95 -3.21
CA GLY A 64 -4.70 -5.57 -2.46
C GLY A 64 -4.28 -6.62 -1.41
N LYS A 65 -2.98 -6.89 -1.23
CA LYS A 65 -2.49 -7.80 -0.19
C LYS A 65 -2.02 -7.02 1.03
N ALA A 66 -2.43 -7.48 2.21
CA ALA A 66 -1.85 -7.03 3.46
C ALA A 66 -0.35 -7.36 3.51
N SER A 67 0.44 -6.54 4.19
CA SER A 67 1.86 -6.83 4.44
C SER A 67 1.99 -8.11 5.24
N HIS A 68 2.97 -8.96 4.92
CA HIS A 68 3.32 -10.12 5.76
C HIS A 68 3.72 -9.74 7.20
N ARG A 69 4.10 -8.47 7.42
CA ARG A 69 4.45 -7.92 8.74
C ARG A 69 3.30 -7.17 9.40
N ALA A 70 2.11 -7.15 8.78
CA ALA A 70 0.95 -6.49 9.37
C ALA A 70 0.57 -7.22 10.66
N TYR A 71 0.27 -6.45 11.70
CA TYR A 71 -0.42 -6.98 12.87
C TYR A 71 -1.78 -7.51 12.45
N SER A 72 -2.24 -8.57 13.11
CA SER A 72 -3.60 -9.07 12.91
C SER A 72 -4.61 -8.01 13.35
N GLU A 73 -5.77 -7.97 12.71
CA GLU A 73 -6.83 -7.01 13.09
C GLU A 73 -7.23 -7.22 14.55
N ARG A 74 -7.31 -8.47 15.00
CA ARG A 74 -7.56 -8.81 16.41
C ARG A 74 -6.53 -8.20 17.38
N TYR A 75 -5.24 -8.18 17.00
CA TYR A 75 -4.22 -7.57 17.84
C TYR A 75 -4.38 -6.04 17.88
N LYS A 76 -4.66 -5.43 16.73
CA LYS A 76 -4.95 -3.99 16.62
C LYS A 76 -6.15 -3.60 17.48
N GLU A 77 -7.26 -4.35 17.39
CA GLU A 77 -8.47 -4.13 18.20
C GLU A 77 -8.16 -4.22 19.70
N ALA A 78 -7.44 -5.26 20.14
CA ALA A 78 -7.07 -5.43 21.54
C ALA A 78 -6.21 -4.28 22.08
N VAL A 79 -5.25 -3.79 21.28
CA VAL A 79 -4.42 -2.63 21.65
C VAL A 79 -5.26 -1.36 21.75
N LEU A 80 -6.17 -1.13 20.80
CA LEU A 80 -7.03 0.06 20.77
C LEU A 80 -8.04 0.07 21.92
N GLU A 81 -8.65 -1.06 22.23
CA GLU A 81 -9.52 -1.21 23.40
C GLU A 81 -8.75 -0.98 24.70
N ARG A 82 -7.52 -1.50 24.78
CA ARG A 82 -6.67 -1.26 25.94
C ARG A 82 -6.28 0.21 26.08
N TYR A 83 -6.00 0.88 24.98
CA TYR A 83 -5.75 2.32 24.96
C TYR A 83 -6.99 3.09 25.45
N ARG A 84 -8.18 2.84 24.89
CA ARG A 84 -9.42 3.51 25.30
C ARG A 84 -9.74 3.31 26.78
N SER A 85 -9.55 2.09 27.29
CA SER A 85 -9.90 1.77 28.68
C SER A 85 -8.95 2.37 29.73
N ARG A 86 -7.66 2.57 29.41
CA ARG A 86 -6.65 2.90 30.44
C ARG A 86 -5.71 4.05 30.10
N TYR A 87 -5.54 4.38 28.83
CA TYR A 87 -4.52 5.30 28.33
C TYR A 87 -5.09 6.40 27.43
N GLU A 88 -6.41 6.59 27.44
CA GLU A 88 -7.06 7.64 26.66
C GLU A 88 -6.49 9.01 27.04
N GLY A 89 -6.18 9.82 26.03
CA GLY A 89 -5.53 11.12 26.18
C GLY A 89 -4.01 11.08 26.34
N PHE A 90 -3.39 9.90 26.47
CA PHE A 90 -1.94 9.79 26.50
C PHE A 90 -1.37 9.97 25.09
N GLY A 91 -0.22 10.64 25.02
CA GLY A 91 0.55 10.71 23.77
C GLY A 91 0.98 9.32 23.27
N PRO A 92 1.08 9.10 21.94
CA PRO A 92 1.42 7.80 21.37
C PRO A 92 2.69 7.18 21.94
N VAL A 93 3.71 8.00 22.23
CA VAL A 93 4.97 7.55 22.82
C VAL A 93 4.74 6.97 24.21
N LEU A 94 4.16 7.76 25.11
CA LEU A 94 3.90 7.34 26.49
C LEU A 94 2.93 6.14 26.55
N ALA A 95 1.88 6.17 25.73
CA ALA A 95 0.95 5.05 25.63
C ALA A 95 1.64 3.77 25.16
N CYS A 96 2.55 3.88 24.18
CA CYS A 96 3.33 2.75 23.69
C CYS A 96 4.21 2.14 24.79
N GLU A 97 4.88 2.96 25.61
CA GLU A 97 5.68 2.48 26.75
C GLU A 97 4.83 1.71 27.78
N LYS A 98 3.63 2.22 28.08
CA LYS A 98 2.71 1.56 29.02
C LYS A 98 2.14 0.26 28.45
N LEU A 99 1.75 0.27 27.18
CA LEU A 99 1.27 -0.92 26.47
C LEU A 99 2.36 -1.99 26.37
N ALA A 100 3.61 -1.62 26.09
CA ALA A 100 4.74 -2.54 26.07
C ALA A 100 4.96 -3.22 27.44
N SER A 101 4.77 -2.47 28.53
CA SER A 101 4.85 -3.01 29.90
C SER A 101 3.76 -4.04 30.21
N GLU A 102 2.67 -4.07 29.43
CA GLU A 102 1.56 -5.02 29.54
C GLU A 102 1.65 -6.17 28.53
N GLY A 103 2.73 -6.23 27.74
CA GLY A 103 2.94 -7.28 26.74
C GLY A 103 2.49 -6.92 25.32
N TYR A 104 2.03 -5.69 25.08
CA TYR A 104 1.74 -5.21 23.72
C TYR A 104 2.99 -4.59 23.09
N GLY A 105 3.76 -5.42 22.40
CA GLY A 105 4.94 -4.99 21.65
C GLY A 105 4.58 -4.37 20.29
N LEU A 106 4.57 -3.04 20.21
CA LEU A 106 4.46 -2.29 18.96
C LEU A 106 5.33 -1.04 18.97
N SER A 107 5.55 -0.44 17.79
CA SER A 107 6.20 0.87 17.72
C SER A 107 5.21 2.00 18.00
N ASP A 108 5.73 3.11 18.51
CA ASP A 108 4.99 4.35 18.74
C ASP A 108 4.35 4.88 17.44
N GLU A 109 5.04 4.80 16.30
CA GLU A 109 4.47 5.21 15.01
C GLU A 109 3.31 4.30 14.57
N THR A 110 3.38 3.00 14.86
CA THR A 110 2.26 2.08 14.57
C THR A 110 1.03 2.46 15.40
N LEU A 111 1.23 2.66 16.71
CA LEU A 111 0.16 3.09 17.60
C LEU A 111 -0.41 4.43 17.15
N ARG A 112 0.44 5.41 16.83
CA ARG A 112 0.02 6.73 16.36
C ARG A 112 -0.86 6.65 15.11
N LEU A 113 -0.48 5.85 14.12
CA LEU A 113 -1.26 5.68 12.90
C LEU A 113 -2.64 5.05 13.18
N TRP A 114 -2.71 4.07 14.08
CA TRP A 114 -3.98 3.47 14.48
C TRP A 114 -4.87 4.46 15.25
N LEU A 115 -4.30 5.22 16.19
CA LEU A 115 -5.06 6.21 16.94
C LEU A 115 -5.61 7.33 16.03
N ILE A 116 -4.84 7.78 15.03
CA ILE A 116 -5.30 8.76 14.04
C ILE A 116 -6.42 8.18 13.17
N ALA A 117 -6.27 6.93 12.70
CA ALA A 117 -7.27 6.27 11.88
C ALA A 117 -8.61 6.09 12.61
N GLU A 118 -8.56 5.89 13.94
CA GLU A 118 -9.73 5.77 14.82
C GLU A 118 -10.23 7.11 15.39
N GLY A 119 -9.59 8.23 15.05
CA GLY A 119 -9.95 9.55 15.58
C GLY A 119 -9.65 9.75 17.08
N LEU A 120 -8.86 8.86 17.69
CA LEU A 120 -8.49 8.89 19.12
C LEU A 120 -7.31 9.82 19.41
N TRP A 121 -6.61 10.28 18.37
CA TRP A 121 -5.47 11.18 18.52
C TRP A 121 -5.37 12.15 17.36
N GLU A 122 -5.25 13.43 17.68
CA GLU A 122 -4.95 14.48 16.72
C GLU A 122 -3.55 15.04 16.95
N LYS A 123 -2.80 15.25 15.85
CA LYS A 123 -1.49 15.89 15.93
C LYS A 123 -1.67 17.36 16.30
N LYS A 124 -1.53 17.69 17.59
CA LYS A 124 -1.37 19.08 18.02
C LYS A 124 -0.08 19.63 17.40
N ARG A 125 -0.20 20.62 16.51
CA ARG A 125 0.95 21.46 16.12
C ARG A 125 1.41 22.21 17.37
N SER A 126 2.69 22.15 17.71
CA SER A 126 3.24 23.18 18.59
C SER A 126 3.19 24.50 17.84
N GLN A 127 2.47 25.48 18.38
CA GLN A 127 2.63 26.87 18.00
C GLN A 127 3.95 27.40 18.53
#